data_AF-A0A810LCG9-F1
#
_entry.id   AF-A0A810LCG9-F1
#
_cell.length_a   1.000
_cell.length_b   1.000
_cell.length_c   1.000
_cell.angle_alpha   90.00
_cell.angle_beta   90.00
_cell.angle_gamma   90.00
#
_symmetry.space_group_name_H-M   'P 1'
#
loop_
_entity.id
_entity.type
_entity.pdbx_description
1 polymer ?
#
loop_
_entity_poly.entity_id
_entity_poly.type
_entity_poly.pdbx_seq_one_letter_code
_entity_poly.pdbx_strand_id
1 'polypeptide(L)'
;MTDQSAAVLDRDPYLLAQVREAFGRLVYSHKTHEKQADICFTKHRWQQAALIALTAISSGTFLVAVVGLVGNAVLTGLVTSSVALLVTWMSLGAKTFKFEEESNAHRGIASRLWNVRESYISLIADLMSGTVSGAAGRQRRDELQQATLDAYADAPRTSTKAFTRAQDGLRNNEEMTFTSREIDLLLPEALRLGEGEA
;
A
#
# COMPACT_ATOMS: atom_id res chain seq x y z
N MET A 1 17.13 44.64 17.11
CA MET A 1 17.43 43.19 17.24
C MET A 1 16.51 42.53 18.27
N THR A 2 15.20 42.82 18.25
CA THR A 2 14.25 42.32 19.28
C THR A 2 13.08 41.52 18.70
N ASP A 3 12.94 41.44 17.38
CA ASP A 3 11.78 40.82 16.72
C ASP A 3 11.96 39.30 16.49
N GLN A 4 13.20 38.82 16.33
CA GLN A 4 13.49 37.39 16.18
C GLN A 4 13.27 36.58 17.47
N SER A 5 13.40 37.20 18.64
CA SER A 5 13.29 36.48 19.92
C SER A 5 11.84 36.23 20.34
N ALA A 6 10.87 36.98 19.80
CA ALA A 6 9.44 36.78 20.07
C ALA A 6 8.82 35.72 19.14
N ALA A 7 9.25 35.65 17.88
CA ALA A 7 8.79 34.65 16.92
C ALA A 7 9.19 33.20 17.28
N VAL A 8 10.29 33.02 18.01
CA VAL A 8 10.76 31.71 18.49
C VAL A 8 9.89 31.16 19.63
N LEU A 9 9.10 32.00 20.32
CA LEU A 9 8.33 31.62 21.51
C LEU A 9 6.95 30.99 21.24
N ASP A 10 6.46 30.97 19.99
CA ASP A 10 5.16 30.35 19.64
C ASP A 10 5.28 29.00 18.89
N ARG A 11 6.52 28.53 18.63
CA ARG A 11 6.73 27.16 18.14
C ARG A 11 6.52 26.20 19.31
N ASP A 12 5.47 25.40 19.28
CA ASP A 12 5.26 24.28 20.19
C ASP A 12 6.09 23.07 19.68
N PRO A 13 7.29 22.81 20.25
CA PRO A 13 8.17 21.75 19.74
C PRO A 13 7.56 20.37 19.95
N TYR A 14 6.72 20.18 20.97
CA TYR A 14 6.06 18.92 21.26
C TYR A 14 4.99 18.61 20.21
N LEU A 15 4.23 19.62 19.79
CA LEU A 15 3.25 19.48 18.71
C LEU A 15 3.95 19.11 17.40
N LEU A 16 5.02 19.81 17.04
CA LEU A 16 5.77 19.52 15.80
C LEU A 16 6.35 18.10 15.82
N ALA A 17 6.95 17.66 16.92
CA ALA A 17 7.47 16.31 17.08
C ALA A 17 6.37 15.25 16.91
N GLN A 18 5.22 15.44 17.54
CA GLN A 18 4.09 14.53 17.42
C GLN A 18 3.54 14.44 16.00
N VAL A 19 3.41 15.58 15.30
CA VAL A 19 2.94 15.64 13.90
C VAL A 19 3.93 14.93 12.97
N ARG A 20 5.23 15.12 13.17
CA ARG A 20 6.30 14.44 12.42
C ARG A 20 6.28 12.93 12.62
N GLU A 21 6.10 12.47 13.85
CA GLU A 21 6.00 11.03 14.15
C GLU A 21 4.73 10.41 13.53
N ALA A 22 3.59 11.11 13.64
CA ALA A 22 2.34 10.68 13.01
C ALA A 22 2.46 10.60 11.47
N PHE A 23 3.15 11.56 10.85
CA PHE A 23 3.51 11.52 9.44
C PHE A 23 4.35 10.28 9.11
N GLY A 24 5.41 9.99 9.87
CA GLY A 24 6.25 8.81 9.66
C GLY A 24 5.45 7.51 9.66
N ARG A 25 4.59 7.32 10.66
CA ARG A 25 3.67 6.16 10.74
C ARG A 25 2.75 6.06 9.53
N LEU A 26 2.20 7.20 9.09
CA LEU A 26 1.30 7.24 7.94
C LEU A 26 2.00 6.88 6.63
N VAL A 27 3.23 7.35 6.41
CA VAL A 27 4.04 6.97 5.23
C VAL A 27 4.22 5.47 5.16
N TYR A 28 4.48 4.84 6.31
CA TYR A 28 4.67 3.40 6.38
C TYR A 28 3.40 2.63 6.06
N SER A 29 2.27 3.01 6.65
CA SER A 29 0.98 2.40 6.34
C SER A 29 0.60 2.58 4.88
N HIS A 30 0.78 3.78 4.32
CA HIS A 30 0.58 4.04 2.91
C HIS A 30 1.41 3.08 2.04
N LYS A 31 2.72 2.99 2.28
CA LYS A 31 3.60 2.06 1.54
C LYS A 31 3.21 0.60 1.72
N THR A 32 2.79 0.20 2.91
CA THR A 32 2.35 -1.18 3.18
C THR A 32 1.11 -1.53 2.35
N HIS A 33 0.13 -0.63 2.25
CA HIS A 33 -1.04 -0.83 1.41
C HIS A 33 -0.68 -0.87 -0.09
N GLU A 34 0.24 -0.02 -0.57
CA GLU A 34 0.76 -0.11 -1.95
C GLU A 34 1.42 -1.48 -2.21
N LYS A 35 2.29 -1.96 -1.32
CA LYS A 35 2.96 -3.25 -1.49
C LYS A 35 2.00 -4.44 -1.43
N GLN A 36 0.97 -4.37 -0.59
CA GLN A 36 -0.07 -5.40 -0.54
C GLN A 36 -0.89 -5.39 -1.84
N ALA A 37 -1.26 -4.21 -2.36
CA ALA A 37 -1.94 -4.09 -3.65
C ALA A 37 -1.14 -4.72 -4.79
N ASP A 38 0.17 -4.49 -4.84
CA ASP A 38 1.08 -5.07 -5.84
C ASP A 38 1.17 -6.59 -5.74
N ILE A 39 1.21 -7.14 -4.51
CA ILE A 39 1.22 -8.58 -4.28
C ILE A 39 -0.07 -9.21 -4.81
N CYS A 40 -1.24 -8.66 -4.46
CA CYS A 40 -2.53 -9.15 -4.92
C CYS A 40 -2.67 -9.04 -6.45
N PHE A 41 -2.23 -7.91 -7.03
CA PHE A 41 -2.23 -7.72 -8.47
C PHE A 41 -1.34 -8.74 -9.20
N THR A 42 -0.16 -9.02 -8.65
CA THR A 42 0.75 -10.02 -9.21
C THR A 42 0.10 -11.40 -9.18
N LYS A 43 -0.49 -11.82 -8.04
CA LYS A 43 -1.22 -13.09 -7.93
C LYS A 43 -2.35 -13.19 -8.96
N HIS A 44 -3.14 -12.13 -9.10
CA HIS A 44 -4.21 -12.07 -10.10
C HIS A 44 -3.68 -12.25 -11.52
N ARG A 45 -2.59 -11.56 -11.91
CA ARG A 45 -1.98 -11.70 -13.24
C ARG A 45 -1.49 -13.13 -13.51
N TRP A 46 -0.85 -13.77 -12.54
CA TRP A 46 -0.41 -15.17 -12.68
C TRP A 46 -1.59 -16.12 -12.84
N GLN A 47 -2.65 -15.92 -12.06
CA GLN A 47 -3.87 -16.71 -12.16
C GLN A 47 -4.55 -16.57 -13.53
N GLN A 48 -4.67 -15.34 -14.04
CA GLN A 48 -5.23 -15.07 -15.36
C GLN A 48 -4.36 -15.66 -16.47
N ALA A 49 -3.03 -15.53 -16.38
CA ALA A 49 -2.11 -16.15 -17.34
C ALA A 49 -2.25 -17.68 -17.38
N ALA A 50 -2.35 -18.32 -16.21
CA ALA A 50 -2.56 -19.77 -16.11
C ALA A 50 -3.91 -20.20 -16.72
N LEU A 51 -4.98 -19.46 -16.44
CA LEU A 51 -6.30 -19.70 -17.02
C LEU A 51 -6.30 -19.58 -18.54
N ILE A 52 -5.68 -18.54 -19.09
CA ILE A 52 -5.55 -18.35 -20.54
C ILE A 52 -4.79 -19.51 -21.17
N ALA A 53 -3.65 -19.90 -20.59
CA ALA A 53 -2.84 -21.00 -21.10
C ALA A 53 -3.60 -22.34 -21.07
N LEU A 54 -4.23 -22.67 -19.94
CA LEU A 54 -4.98 -23.92 -19.80
C LEU A 54 -6.25 -23.94 -20.65
N THR A 55 -6.89 -22.79 -20.88
CA THR A 55 -8.03 -22.68 -21.81
C THR A 55 -7.57 -22.93 -23.25
N ALA A 56 -6.45 -22.34 -23.67
CA ALA A 56 -5.89 -22.56 -25.00
C ALA A 56 -5.52 -24.05 -25.22
N ILE A 57 -4.88 -24.68 -24.23
CA ILE A 57 -4.58 -26.12 -24.26
C ILE A 57 -5.87 -26.94 -24.32
N SER A 58 -6.87 -26.61 -23.51
CA SER A 58 -8.17 -27.28 -23.49
C SER A 58 -8.84 -27.24 -24.87
N SER A 59 -8.92 -26.06 -25.49
CA SER A 59 -9.45 -25.89 -26.85
C SER A 59 -8.65 -26.69 -27.89
N GLY A 60 -7.32 -26.72 -27.79
CA GLY A 60 -6.47 -27.50 -28.68
C GLY A 60 -6.70 -29.01 -28.55
N THR A 61 -6.70 -29.54 -27.32
CA THR A 61 -6.97 -30.97 -27.05
C THR A 61 -8.36 -31.39 -27.48
N PHE A 62 -9.36 -30.52 -27.31
CA PHE A 62 -10.70 -30.73 -27.82
C PHE A 62 -10.74 -30.84 -29.35
N LEU A 63 -10.10 -29.93 -30.08
CA LEU A 63 -10.04 -29.99 -31.54
C LEU A 63 -9.35 -31.27 -32.05
N VAL A 64 -8.23 -31.65 -31.43
CA VAL A 64 -7.53 -32.90 -31.77
C VAL A 64 -8.42 -34.12 -31.55
N ALA A 65 -9.17 -34.15 -30.44
CA ALA A 65 -10.10 -35.23 -30.12
C ALA A 65 -11.27 -35.31 -31.11
N VAL A 66 -11.83 -34.17 -31.54
CA VAL A 66 -12.97 -34.12 -32.48
C VAL A 66 -12.56 -34.48 -33.91
N VAL A 67 -11.41 -33.98 -34.38
CA VAL A 67 -10.91 -34.25 -35.73
C VAL A 67 -10.35 -35.67 -35.86
N GLY A 68 -10.10 -36.35 -34.74
CA GLY A 68 -9.55 -37.71 -34.74
C GLY A 68 -8.10 -37.75 -35.22
N LEU A 69 -7.33 -36.68 -34.99
CA LEU A 69 -5.96 -36.53 -35.50
C LEU A 69 -4.96 -37.52 -34.87
N VAL A 70 -5.36 -38.20 -33.78
CA VAL A 70 -4.53 -39.13 -33.01
C VAL A 70 -5.21 -40.50 -33.01
N GLY A 71 -4.43 -41.56 -33.28
CA GLY A 71 -4.94 -42.92 -33.43
C GLY A 71 -5.44 -43.62 -32.15
N ASN A 72 -5.54 -42.94 -31.00
CA ASN A 72 -6.03 -43.51 -29.75
C ASN A 72 -7.08 -42.59 -29.08
N ALA A 73 -8.35 -42.84 -29.38
CA ALA A 73 -9.50 -42.06 -28.92
C ALA A 73 -9.67 -42.04 -27.38
N VAL A 74 -9.30 -43.14 -26.70
CA VAL A 74 -9.39 -43.23 -25.23
C VAL A 74 -8.37 -42.31 -24.58
N LEU A 75 -7.13 -42.32 -25.08
CA LEU A 75 -6.06 -41.46 -24.57
C LEU A 75 -6.38 -39.98 -24.82
N THR A 76 -6.86 -39.61 -26.01
CA THR A 76 -7.27 -38.23 -26.30
C THR A 76 -8.43 -37.78 -25.42
N GLY A 77 -9.44 -38.62 -25.22
CA GLY A 77 -10.58 -38.30 -24.37
C GLY A 77 -10.17 -38.08 -22.91
N LEU A 78 -9.26 -38.91 -22.39
CA LEU A 78 -8.72 -38.76 -21.05
C LEU A 78 -7.96 -37.44 -20.90
N VAL A 79 -7.05 -37.12 -21.82
CA VAL A 79 -6.27 -35.88 -21.80
C VAL A 79 -7.20 -34.66 -21.86
N THR A 80 -8.12 -34.61 -22.82
CA THR A 80 -9.06 -33.48 -22.96
C THR A 80 -9.92 -33.29 -21.70
N SER A 81 -10.42 -34.38 -21.11
CA SER A 81 -11.24 -34.32 -19.90
C SER A 81 -10.44 -33.87 -18.68
N SER A 82 -9.20 -34.36 -18.52
CA SER A 82 -8.31 -33.92 -17.43
C SER A 82 -7.96 -32.43 -17.53
N VAL A 83 -7.66 -31.94 -18.73
CA VAL A 83 -7.38 -30.50 -18.93
C VAL A 83 -8.64 -29.66 -18.66
N ALA A 84 -9.81 -30.10 -19.11
CA ALA A 84 -11.08 -29.41 -18.83
C ALA A 84 -11.40 -29.34 -17.33
N LEU A 85 -11.13 -30.42 -16.58
CA LEU A 85 -11.27 -30.43 -15.12
C LEU A 85 -10.33 -29.42 -14.45
N LEU A 86 -9.07 -29.32 -14.90
CA LEU A 86 -8.11 -28.34 -14.38
C LEU A 86 -8.54 -26.90 -14.66
N VAL A 87 -9.05 -26.62 -15.87
CA VAL A 87 -9.63 -25.31 -16.21
C VAL A 87 -10.80 -24.97 -15.29
N THR A 88 -11.70 -25.93 -15.06
CA THR A 88 -12.87 -25.76 -14.19
C THR A 88 -12.44 -25.47 -12.75
N TRP A 89 -11.49 -26.24 -12.23
CA TRP A 89 -10.93 -26.05 -10.89
C TRP A 89 -10.33 -24.66 -10.71
N MET A 90 -9.46 -24.23 -11.62
CA MET A 90 -8.85 -22.90 -11.55
C MET A 90 -9.87 -21.77 -11.69
N SER A 91 -10.89 -21.95 -12.55
CA SER A 91 -11.96 -20.97 -12.73
C SER A 91 -12.79 -20.81 -11.46
N LEU A 92 -13.07 -21.92 -10.76
CA LEU A 92 -13.71 -21.88 -9.45
C LEU A 92 -12.81 -21.17 -8.43
N GLY A 93 -11.53 -21.50 -8.41
CA GLY A 93 -10.52 -20.82 -7.58
C GLY A 93 -10.47 -19.30 -7.84
N ALA A 94 -10.63 -18.83 -9.07
CA ALA A 94 -10.67 -17.40 -9.39
C ALA A 94 -11.93 -16.69 -8.87
N LYS A 95 -13.06 -17.41 -8.80
CA LYS A 95 -14.28 -16.86 -8.18
C LYS A 95 -14.18 -16.80 -6.66
N THR A 96 -13.48 -17.77 -6.05
CA THR A 96 -13.28 -17.82 -4.59
C THR A 96 -12.21 -16.85 -4.12
N PHE A 97 -11.07 -16.80 -4.79
CA PHE A 97 -9.94 -15.93 -4.46
C PHE A 97 -9.97 -14.65 -5.28
N LYS A 98 -10.54 -13.61 -4.69
CA LYS A 98 -10.77 -12.33 -5.38
C LYS A 98 -9.57 -11.38 -5.26
N PHE A 99 -8.43 -11.80 -5.79
CA PHE A 99 -7.19 -11.02 -5.70
C PHE A 99 -7.27 -9.64 -6.38
N GLU A 100 -8.11 -9.49 -7.40
CA GLU A 100 -8.34 -8.19 -8.04
C GLU A 100 -9.09 -7.23 -7.11
N GLU A 101 -10.21 -7.69 -6.49
CA GLU A 101 -10.97 -6.89 -5.53
C GLU A 101 -10.09 -6.49 -4.34
N GLU A 102 -9.31 -7.43 -3.80
CA GLU A 102 -8.36 -7.17 -2.72
C GLU A 102 -7.30 -6.13 -3.12
N SER A 103 -6.73 -6.27 -4.33
CA SER A 103 -5.75 -5.31 -4.86
C SER A 103 -6.35 -3.90 -4.98
N ASN A 104 -7.55 -3.79 -5.53
CA ASN A 104 -8.24 -2.51 -5.71
C ASN A 104 -8.64 -1.88 -4.37
N ALA A 105 -9.07 -2.68 -3.40
CA ALA A 105 -9.33 -2.21 -2.05
C ALA A 105 -8.06 -1.61 -1.41
N HIS A 106 -6.93 -2.32 -1.46
CA HIS A 106 -5.66 -1.77 -0.95
C HIS A 106 -5.20 -0.51 -1.69
N ARG A 107 -5.39 -0.42 -3.02
CA ARG A 107 -5.11 0.82 -3.79
C ARG A 107 -5.99 1.98 -3.35
N GLY A 108 -7.27 1.73 -3.09
CA GLY A 108 -8.21 2.75 -2.59
C GLY A 108 -7.76 3.32 -1.25
N ILE A 109 -7.35 2.44 -0.32
CA ILE A 109 -6.80 2.85 0.99
C ILE A 109 -5.49 3.63 0.80
N ALA A 110 -4.55 3.13 -0.01
CA ALA A 110 -3.29 3.81 -0.29
C ALA A 110 -3.51 5.24 -0.82
N SER A 111 -4.45 5.43 -1.75
CA SER A 111 -4.83 6.74 -2.29
C SER A 111 -5.36 7.70 -1.21
N ARG A 112 -6.24 7.22 -0.31
CA ARG A 112 -6.74 8.01 0.84
C ARG A 112 -5.61 8.40 1.78
N LEU A 113 -4.74 7.46 2.15
CA LEU A 113 -3.60 7.71 3.03
C LEU A 113 -2.58 8.67 2.37
N TRP A 114 -2.42 8.62 1.06
CA TRP A 114 -1.56 9.57 0.34
C TRP A 114 -2.06 11.02 0.49
N ASN A 115 -3.36 11.28 0.36
CA ASN A 115 -3.91 12.62 0.57
C ASN A 115 -3.65 13.13 2.01
N VAL A 116 -3.88 12.27 3.00
CA VAL A 116 -3.59 12.62 4.40
C VAL A 116 -2.09 12.87 4.60
N ARG A 117 -1.22 12.10 3.94
CA ARG A 117 0.24 12.28 3.99
C ARG A 117 0.66 13.64 3.47
N GLU A 118 0.15 14.06 2.31
CA GLU A 118 0.45 15.39 1.77
C GLU A 118 -0.05 16.49 2.72
N SER A 119 -1.22 16.30 3.33
CA SER A 119 -1.75 17.25 4.32
C SER A 119 -0.90 17.35 5.59
N TYR A 120 -0.26 16.25 6.02
CA TYR A 120 0.72 16.28 7.12
C TYR A 120 1.97 17.07 6.73
N ILE A 121 2.47 16.95 5.50
CA ILE A 121 3.62 17.74 5.03
C ILE A 121 3.28 19.23 5.09
N SER A 122 2.09 19.63 4.64
CA SER A 122 1.62 21.01 4.75
C SER A 122 1.56 21.47 6.21
N LEU A 123 0.99 20.66 7.10
CA LEU A 123 0.92 21.00 8.53
C LEU A 123 2.33 21.16 9.15
N ILE A 124 3.29 20.31 8.79
CA ILE A 124 4.68 20.44 9.24
C ILE A 124 5.28 21.77 8.75
N ALA A 125 5.07 22.13 7.48
CA ALA A 125 5.54 23.40 6.93
C ALA A 125 4.90 24.61 7.64
N ASP A 126 3.60 24.56 7.91
CA ASP A 126 2.86 25.62 8.60
C ASP A 126 3.34 25.80 10.05
N LEU A 127 3.54 24.69 10.79
CA LEU A 127 4.09 24.71 12.15
C LEU A 127 5.54 25.20 12.17
N MET A 128 6.36 24.80 11.20
CA MET A 128 7.74 25.27 11.09
C MET A 128 7.81 26.75 10.72
N SER A 129 6.91 27.25 9.87
CA SER A 129 6.86 28.67 9.50
C SER A 129 6.31 29.58 10.60
N GLY A 130 5.68 29.04 11.64
CA GLY A 130 5.04 29.81 12.70
C GLY A 130 3.79 30.56 12.25
N THR A 131 3.21 30.17 11.11
CA THR A 131 2.01 30.81 10.53
C THR A 131 0.71 30.34 11.19
N VAL A 132 0.76 29.21 11.89
CA VAL A 132 -0.40 28.58 12.54
C VAL A 132 -0.20 28.57 14.05
N SER A 133 -1.23 29.02 14.78
CA SER A 133 -1.22 28.97 16.25
C SER A 133 -1.26 27.53 16.76
N GLY A 134 -0.69 27.28 17.94
CA GLY A 134 -0.69 25.93 18.53
C GLY A 134 -2.08 25.31 18.69
N ALA A 135 -3.13 26.12 18.91
CA ALA A 135 -4.51 25.64 18.98
C ALA A 135 -5.03 25.16 17.62
N ALA A 136 -4.84 25.94 16.56
CA ALA A 136 -5.23 25.57 15.21
C ALA A 136 -4.40 24.38 14.69
N GLY A 137 -3.11 24.31 15.03
CA GLY A 137 -2.25 23.18 14.69
C GLY A 137 -2.69 21.88 15.37
N ARG A 138 -3.09 21.92 16.64
CA ARG A 138 -3.68 20.78 17.36
C ARG A 138 -4.98 20.30 16.71
N GLN A 139 -5.88 21.23 16.41
CA GLN A 139 -7.13 20.89 15.73
C GLN A 139 -6.86 20.22 14.38
N ARG A 140 -5.96 20.78 13.57
CA ARG A 140 -5.63 20.22 12.26
C ARG A 140 -4.99 18.84 12.38
N ARG A 141 -4.11 18.62 13.35
CA ARG A 141 -3.56 17.30 13.66
C ARG A 141 -4.68 16.30 13.97
N ASP A 142 -5.63 16.67 14.82
CA ASP A 142 -6.72 15.77 15.24
C ASP A 142 -7.63 15.41 14.05
N GLU A 143 -7.91 16.36 13.15
CA GLU A 143 -8.62 16.11 11.89
C GLU A 143 -7.88 15.11 10.99
N LEU A 144 -6.55 15.24 10.86
CA LEU A 144 -5.74 14.33 10.06
C LEU A 144 -5.67 12.93 10.67
N GLN A 145 -5.62 12.82 11.99
CA GLN A 145 -5.70 11.54 12.69
C GLN A 145 -7.06 10.88 12.52
N GLN A 146 -8.15 11.65 12.58
CA GLN A 146 -9.49 11.14 12.30
C GLN A 146 -9.61 10.67 10.85
N ALA A 147 -9.15 11.46 9.88
CA ALA A 147 -9.16 11.05 8.47
C ALA A 147 -8.32 9.77 8.22
N THR A 148 -7.23 9.60 8.97
CA THR A 148 -6.43 8.37 8.95
C THR A 148 -7.21 7.18 9.52
N LEU A 149 -7.89 7.37 10.66
CA LEU A 149 -8.72 6.35 11.27
C LEU A 149 -9.87 5.92 10.36
N ASP A 150 -10.56 6.89 9.75
CA ASP A 150 -11.63 6.64 8.79
C ASP A 150 -11.11 5.89 7.55
N ALA A 151 -9.86 6.11 7.15
CA ALA A 151 -9.22 5.32 6.10
C ALA A 151 -9.00 3.87 6.54
N TYR A 152 -8.64 3.62 7.80
CA TYR A 152 -8.48 2.26 8.30
C TYR A 152 -9.78 1.51 8.57
N ALA A 153 -10.90 2.20 8.78
CA ALA A 153 -12.19 1.56 9.02
C ALA A 153 -12.57 0.57 7.90
N ASP A 154 -12.19 0.89 6.66
CA ASP A 154 -12.47 0.08 5.47
C ASP A 154 -11.25 -0.76 5.02
N ALA A 155 -10.15 -0.75 5.79
CA ALA A 155 -8.89 -1.33 5.35
C ALA A 155 -8.88 -2.87 5.44
N PRO A 156 -8.62 -3.59 4.33
CA PRO A 156 -8.35 -5.01 4.40
C PRO A 156 -7.04 -5.29 5.14
N ARG A 157 -6.93 -6.50 5.72
CA ARG A 157 -5.73 -6.92 6.44
C ARG A 157 -4.51 -6.97 5.51
N THR A 158 -3.42 -6.36 5.94
CA THR A 158 -2.13 -6.44 5.26
C THR A 158 -1.34 -7.68 5.71
N SER A 159 -0.43 -8.16 4.87
CA SER A 159 0.44 -9.30 5.21
C SER A 159 1.79 -8.84 5.74
N THR A 160 2.44 -9.66 6.58
CA THR A 160 3.83 -9.42 7.03
C THR A 160 4.78 -9.22 5.86
N LYS A 161 4.57 -9.93 4.74
CA LYS A 161 5.36 -9.76 3.51
C LYS A 161 5.21 -8.37 2.91
N ALA A 162 4.02 -7.77 2.95
CA ALA A 162 3.81 -6.39 2.50
C ALA A 162 4.48 -5.39 3.45
N PHE A 163 4.39 -5.64 4.76
CA PHE A 163 5.06 -4.85 5.79
C PHE A 163 6.58 -4.83 5.57
N THR A 164 7.24 -5.99 5.50
CA THR A 164 8.69 -6.08 5.26
C THR A 164 9.10 -5.41 3.94
N ARG A 165 8.32 -5.59 2.86
CA ARG A 165 8.60 -4.90 1.59
C ARG A 165 8.46 -3.39 1.65
N ALA A 166 7.59 -2.87 2.52
CA ALA A 166 7.48 -1.45 2.78
C ALA A 166 8.69 -0.96 3.58
N GLN A 167 9.08 -1.71 4.61
CA GLN A 167 10.30 -1.48 5.40
C GLN A 167 11.55 -1.36 4.53
N ASP A 168 11.80 -2.39 3.71
CA ASP A 168 12.96 -2.45 2.81
C ASP A 168 12.96 -1.27 1.82
N GLY A 169 11.78 -0.91 1.31
CA GLY A 169 11.61 0.19 0.37
C GLY A 169 11.83 1.57 0.99
N LEU A 170 11.57 1.71 2.29
CA LEU A 170 11.78 2.93 3.06
C LEU A 170 13.18 3.00 3.70
N ARG A 171 13.91 1.87 3.76
CA ARG A 171 15.24 1.73 4.40
C ARG A 171 15.24 2.02 5.92
N ASN A 172 14.17 1.66 6.60
CA ASN A 172 14.00 1.87 8.05
C ASN A 172 14.05 0.55 8.81
N ASN A 173 14.60 0.53 10.02
CA ASN A 173 14.82 -0.72 10.78
C ASN A 173 14.02 -0.81 12.10
N GLU A 174 13.32 0.25 12.53
CA GLU A 174 12.56 0.23 13.78
C GLU A 174 11.08 -0.13 13.55
N GLU A 175 10.58 -1.11 14.30
CA GLU A 175 9.25 -1.69 14.09
C GLU A 175 8.10 -0.85 14.68
N MET A 176 8.39 0.11 15.59
CA MET A 176 7.33 0.82 16.35
C MET A 176 7.61 2.29 16.66
N THR A 177 8.83 2.78 16.43
CA THR A 177 9.22 4.18 16.66
C THR A 177 9.99 4.68 15.45
N PHE A 178 9.92 5.99 15.22
CA PHE A 178 10.75 6.64 14.21
C PHE A 178 11.75 7.54 14.90
N THR A 179 13.02 7.40 14.52
CA THR A 179 14.02 8.40 14.87
C THR A 179 13.78 9.69 14.08
N SER A 180 14.19 10.84 14.62
CA SER A 180 14.07 12.13 13.92
C SER A 180 14.74 12.11 12.54
N ARG A 181 15.86 11.38 12.43
CA ARG A 181 16.61 11.18 11.18
C ARG A 181 15.81 10.39 10.15
N GLU A 182 15.13 9.32 10.54
CA GLU A 182 14.29 8.55 9.62
C GLU A 182 13.15 9.40 9.07
N ILE A 183 12.50 10.20 9.91
CA ILE A 183 11.44 11.11 9.47
C ILE A 183 12.00 12.16 8.49
N ASP A 184 13.19 12.69 8.76
CA ASP A 184 13.87 13.64 7.87
C ASP A 184 14.09 13.06 6.47
N LEU A 185 14.47 11.79 6.37
CA LEU A 185 14.66 11.12 5.08
C LEU A 185 13.35 11.00 4.28
N LEU A 186 12.19 10.98 4.95
CA LEU A 186 10.87 10.93 4.33
C LEU A 186 10.33 12.32 3.94
N LEU A 187 10.92 13.39 4.47
CA LEU A 187 10.53 14.77 4.23
C LEU A 187 11.41 15.44 3.14
N PRO A 188 10.86 16.46 2.46
CA PRO A 188 11.65 17.38 1.64
C PRO A 188 12.78 18.02 2.45
N GLU A 189 13.90 18.31 1.81
CA GLU A 189 15.12 18.80 2.48
C GLU A 189 14.88 20.05 3.34
N ALA A 190 14.03 20.97 2.88
CA ALA A 190 13.68 22.20 3.60
C ALA A 190 12.84 21.99 4.89
N LEU A 191 12.26 20.80 5.08
CA LEU A 191 11.43 20.45 6.25
C LEU A 191 12.17 19.52 7.23
N ARG A 192 13.47 19.33 7.04
CA ARG A 192 14.31 18.49 7.90
C ARG A 192 14.82 19.29 9.09
N LEU A 193 14.90 18.67 10.26
CA LEU A 193 15.45 19.29 11.48
C LEU A 193 16.98 19.07 11.59
N GLY A 194 17.53 18.05 10.91
CA GLY A 194 18.95 17.73 11.00
C GLY A 194 19.32 17.12 12.36
N GLU A 195 20.57 16.67 12.51
CA GLU A 195 21.03 15.98 13.75
C GLU A 195 21.10 16.90 15.00
N GLY A 196 20.90 18.22 14.85
CA GLY A 196 21.09 19.21 15.93
C GLY A 196 19.85 19.93 16.43
N GLU A 197 18.70 19.84 15.74
CA GLU A 197 17.42 20.44 16.19
C GLU A 197 16.36 19.39 16.59
N ALA A 198 16.79 18.13 16.76
CA ALA A 198 15.96 16.97 17.12
C ALA A 198 15.75 16.83 18.63
#